data_AF-A0A7W0US15-F1
#
_entry.id   AF-A0A7W0US15-F1
#
_cell.length_a   1.000
_cell.length_b   1.000
_cell.length_c   1.000
_cell.angle_alpha   90.00
_cell.angle_beta   90.00
_cell.angle_gamma   90.00
#
_symmetry.space_group_name_H-M   'P 1'
#
loop_
_entity.id
_entity.type
_entity.pdbx_description
1 polymer ?
#
loop_
_entity_poly.entity_id
_entity_poly.type
_entity_poly.pdbx_seq_one_letter_code
_entity_poly.pdbx_strand_id
1 'polypeptide(L)'
;MPESPASPAPGGYGGPVPPGGWQQPLPRSPQLGAPPQGQLAGWGGRLGAYLIDFLIIFVPFMIIFFVLIAGAVGITGTENEDVALGGVILAGVLSVLVFGALALLYAPLLMRREGEHNGQTWGKQVVGIRAVRD
;
A
#
# COMPACT_ATOMS: atom_id res chain seq x y z
N MET A 1 -37.70 38.98 20.99
CA MET A 1 -36.72 38.51 19.97
C MET A 1 -37.50 38.34 18.68
N PRO A 2 -37.06 38.87 17.53
CA PRO A 2 -37.76 38.67 16.26
C PRO A 2 -37.63 37.21 15.83
N GLU A 3 -38.75 36.57 15.47
CA GLU A 3 -38.76 35.20 14.93
C GLU A 3 -38.08 35.17 13.55
N SER A 4 -37.25 34.15 13.33
CA SER A 4 -36.62 33.91 12.03
C SER A 4 -37.66 33.37 11.03
N PRO A 5 -37.68 33.82 9.77
CA PRO A 5 -38.66 33.35 8.80
C PRO A 5 -38.49 31.86 8.52
N ALA A 6 -39.62 31.13 8.53
CA ALA A 6 -39.68 29.71 8.19
C ALA A 6 -39.14 29.46 6.77
N SER A 7 -38.28 28.45 6.62
CA SER A 7 -37.80 28.02 5.31
C SER A 7 -38.96 27.52 4.44
N PRO A 8 -39.02 27.87 3.14
CA PRO A 8 -40.08 27.39 2.25
C PRO A 8 -40.02 25.87 2.08
N ALA A 9 -41.18 25.22 2.20
CA ALA A 9 -41.32 23.79 1.98
C ALA A 9 -40.90 23.41 0.53
N PRO A 10 -40.23 22.27 0.31
CA PRO A 10 -39.88 21.82 -1.03
C PRO A 10 -41.16 21.64 -1.86
N GLY A 11 -41.25 22.32 -3.00
CA GLY A 11 -42.37 22.22 -3.92
C GLY A 11 -42.58 20.78 -4.38
N GLY A 12 -43.77 20.23 -4.13
CA GLY A 12 -44.14 18.88 -4.56
C GLY A 12 -44.25 18.81 -6.08
N TYR A 13 -43.62 17.82 -6.69
CA TYR A 13 -43.73 17.52 -8.12
C TYR A 13 -45.18 17.11 -8.45
N GLY A 14 -45.87 17.91 -9.27
CA GLY A 14 -47.28 17.71 -9.65
C GLY A 14 -47.51 16.85 -10.90
N GLY A 15 -46.49 16.12 -11.38
CA GLY A 15 -46.61 15.24 -12.53
C GLY A 15 -47.31 13.91 -12.21
N PRO A 16 -47.86 13.21 -13.22
CA PRO A 16 -48.54 11.94 -13.03
C PRO A 16 -47.58 10.88 -12.44
N VAL A 17 -47.97 10.31 -11.30
CA VAL A 17 -47.24 9.21 -10.66
C VAL A 17 -47.60 7.90 -11.40
N PRO A 18 -46.62 7.07 -11.79
CA PRO A 18 -46.89 5.80 -12.44
C PRO A 18 -47.77 4.87 -11.57
N PRO A 19 -48.66 4.06 -12.16
CA PRO A 19 -49.37 3.01 -11.43
C PRO A 19 -48.35 2.03 -10.83
N GLY A 20 -48.17 2.09 -9.51
CA GLY A 20 -47.09 1.39 -8.79
C GLY A 20 -46.22 2.29 -7.91
N GLY A 21 -46.38 3.62 -8.02
CA GLY A 21 -45.63 4.58 -7.22
C GLY A 21 -44.15 4.66 -7.61
N TRP A 22 -43.45 5.65 -7.04
CA TRP A 22 -41.99 5.65 -7.09
C TRP A 22 -41.49 4.56 -6.14
N GLN A 23 -40.98 3.46 -6.70
CA GLN A 23 -40.22 2.50 -5.90
C GLN A 23 -38.98 3.22 -5.37
N GLN A 24 -38.98 3.56 -4.08
CA GLN A 24 -37.75 3.96 -3.42
C GLN A 24 -36.82 2.74 -3.44
N PRO A 25 -35.53 2.89 -3.81
CA PRO A 25 -34.56 1.84 -3.57
C PRO A 25 -34.65 1.45 -2.10
N LEU A 26 -34.97 0.19 -1.83
CA LEU A 26 -34.97 -0.35 -0.47
C LEU A 26 -33.63 0.05 0.18
N PRO A 27 -33.63 0.63 1.39
CA PRO A 27 -32.39 0.86 2.10
C PRO A 27 -31.69 -0.49 2.22
N ARG A 28 -30.59 -0.67 1.48
CA ARG A 28 -29.72 -1.84 1.65
C ARG A 28 -29.32 -1.84 3.12
N SER A 29 -29.76 -2.84 3.86
CA SER A 29 -29.24 -3.12 5.19
C SER A 29 -27.71 -3.23 5.08
N PRO A 30 -26.93 -2.50 5.90
CA PRO A 30 -25.46 -2.54 5.85
C PRO A 30 -24.87 -3.84 6.43
N GLN A 31 -25.67 -4.88 6.67
CA GLN A 31 -25.20 -6.18 7.13
C GLN A 31 -25.30 -7.20 6.00
N LEU A 32 -24.15 -7.85 5.70
CA LEU A 32 -23.87 -8.89 4.70
C LEU A 32 -23.39 -8.37 3.33
N GLY A 33 -22.11 -8.01 3.28
CA GLY A 33 -21.29 -8.17 2.05
C GLY A 33 -21.06 -6.94 1.19
N ALA A 34 -21.55 -5.75 1.55
CA ALA A 34 -21.13 -4.52 0.88
C ALA A 34 -19.66 -4.23 1.23
N PRO A 35 -18.76 -3.97 0.25
CA PRO A 35 -17.41 -3.54 0.57
C PRO A 35 -17.52 -2.29 1.44
N PRO A 36 -16.74 -2.19 2.52
CA PRO A 36 -16.80 -1.02 3.37
C PRO A 36 -16.51 0.19 2.48
N GLN A 37 -17.51 1.04 2.28
CA GLN A 37 -17.30 2.44 1.90
C GLN A 37 -16.68 3.19 3.10
N GLY A 38 -15.73 2.54 3.77
CA GLY A 38 -15.01 3.06 4.91
C GLY A 38 -14.15 4.21 4.44
N GLN A 39 -14.03 5.21 5.31
CA GLN A 39 -13.17 6.35 5.10
C GLN A 39 -11.78 5.90 4.61
N LEU A 40 -11.39 6.35 3.42
CA LEU A 40 -10.08 6.01 2.86
C LEU A 40 -8.97 6.50 3.80
N ALA A 41 -7.91 5.71 3.93
CA ALA A 41 -6.74 6.12 4.68
C ALA A 41 -6.24 7.48 4.20
N GLY A 42 -6.07 8.41 5.14
CA GLY A 42 -5.49 9.73 4.87
C GLY A 42 -4.05 9.64 4.40
N TRP A 43 -3.53 10.73 3.83
CA TRP A 43 -2.19 10.79 3.25
C TRP A 43 -1.09 10.36 4.24
N GLY A 44 -1.16 10.80 5.50
CA GLY A 44 -0.16 10.48 6.52
C GLY A 44 -0.05 8.98 6.80
N GLY A 45 -1.18 8.27 6.89
CA GLY A 45 -1.18 6.81 7.06
C GLY A 45 -0.56 6.08 5.87
N ARG A 46 -0.77 6.59 4.65
CA ARG A 46 -0.15 6.05 3.44
C ARG A 46 1.36 6.28 3.43
N LEU A 47 1.80 7.51 3.73
CA LEU A 47 3.22 7.84 3.80
C LEU A 47 3.92 7.02 4.89
N GLY A 48 3.32 6.91 6.08
CA GLY A 48 3.84 6.11 7.17
C GLY A 48 4.03 4.65 6.76
N ALA A 49 3.05 4.04 6.09
CA ALA A 49 3.19 2.70 5.55
C ALA A 49 4.36 2.58 4.57
N TYR A 50 4.52 3.53 3.63
CA TYR A 50 5.62 3.51 2.66
C TYR A 50 7.00 3.64 3.32
N LEU A 51 7.14 4.52 4.32
CA LEU A 51 8.40 4.68 5.04
C LEU A 51 8.77 3.41 5.82
N ILE A 52 7.79 2.79 6.48
CA ILE A 52 8.01 1.54 7.22
C ILE A 52 8.39 0.42 6.25
N ASP A 53 7.64 0.26 5.15
CA ASP A 53 7.96 -0.74 4.12
C ASP A 53 9.36 -0.52 3.53
N PHE A 54 9.72 0.73 3.25
CA PHE A 54 11.06 1.08 2.78
C PHE A 54 12.13 0.65 3.78
N LEU A 55 11.98 0.97 5.06
CA LEU A 55 12.96 0.61 6.09
C LEU A 55 13.09 -0.91 6.26
N ILE A 56 11.98 -1.65 6.19
CA ILE A 56 11.99 -3.12 6.31
C ILE A 56 12.80 -3.77 5.18
N ILE A 57 12.79 -3.22 3.97
CA ILE A 57 13.58 -3.75 2.86
C ILE A 57 15.01 -3.18 2.90
N PHE A 58 15.14 -1.87 3.10
CA PHE A 58 16.39 -1.14 2.95
C PHE A 58 17.41 -1.50 4.03
N VAL A 59 17.00 -1.61 5.30
CA VAL A 59 17.95 -1.88 6.39
C VAL A 59 18.61 -3.26 6.26
N PRO A 60 17.87 -4.38 6.10
CA PRO A 60 18.49 -5.68 5.86
C PRO A 60 19.33 -5.71 4.58
N PHE A 61 18.87 -5.05 3.52
CA PHE A 61 19.63 -4.95 2.27
C PHE A 61 20.97 -4.25 2.47
N MET A 62 21.01 -3.11 3.18
CA MET A 62 22.25 -2.38 3.46
C MET A 62 23.23 -3.24 4.27
N ILE A 63 22.75 -3.98 5.26
CA ILE A 63 23.58 -4.91 6.04
C ILE A 63 24.21 -5.95 5.11
N ILE A 64 23.41 -6.61 4.29
CA ILE A 64 23.91 -7.63 3.34
C ILE A 64 24.86 -7.01 2.32
N PHE A 65 24.54 -5.83 1.78
CA PHE A 65 25.35 -5.13 0.80
C PHE A 65 26.75 -4.84 1.35
N PHE A 66 26.85 -4.25 2.56
CA PHE A 66 28.16 -3.97 3.16
C PHE A 66 28.95 -5.24 3.46
N VAL A 67 28.28 -6.31 3.90
CA VAL A 67 28.93 -7.61 4.13
C VAL A 67 29.47 -8.20 2.82
N LEU A 68 28.71 -8.13 1.72
CA LEU A 68 29.13 -8.63 0.42
C LEU A 68 30.31 -7.82 -0.16
N ILE A 69 30.27 -6.49 -0.03
CA ILE A 69 31.36 -5.63 -0.50
C ILE A 69 32.62 -5.83 0.36
N ALA A 70 32.48 -5.84 1.68
CA ALA A 70 33.61 -6.12 2.58
C ALA A 70 34.19 -7.52 2.33
N GLY A 71 33.33 -8.51 2.07
CA GLY A 71 33.73 -9.85 1.66
C GLY A 71 34.46 -9.85 0.32
N ALA A 72 33.96 -9.15 -0.70
CA ALA A 72 34.63 -9.06 -2.01
C ALA A 72 36.03 -8.42 -1.90
N VAL A 73 36.19 -7.42 -1.05
CA VAL A 73 37.49 -6.77 -0.80
C VAL A 73 38.40 -7.66 0.05
N GLY A 74 37.88 -8.34 1.07
CA GLY A 74 38.68 -9.12 2.03
C GLY A 74 38.98 -10.58 1.62
N ILE A 75 38.08 -11.23 0.89
CA ILE A 75 38.18 -12.65 0.48
C ILE A 75 39.09 -12.82 -0.73
N THR A 76 39.20 -11.81 -1.58
CA THR A 76 39.97 -11.92 -2.82
C THR A 76 41.43 -12.24 -2.53
N GLY A 77 42.03 -11.72 -1.46
CA GLY A 77 43.37 -12.11 -0.99
C GLY A 77 44.45 -12.06 -2.08
N THR A 78 44.15 -11.34 -3.16
CA THR A 78 44.89 -11.31 -4.42
C THR A 78 45.56 -9.95 -4.52
N GLU A 79 46.85 -9.96 -4.83
CA GLU A 79 47.60 -8.75 -5.18
C GLU A 79 47.19 -8.20 -6.57
N ASN A 80 46.42 -8.97 -7.34
CA ASN A 80 45.86 -8.55 -8.62
C ASN A 80 44.61 -7.69 -8.41
N GLU A 81 44.79 -6.38 -8.58
CA GLU A 81 43.76 -5.34 -8.45
C GLU A 81 42.61 -5.51 -9.46
N ASP A 82 42.87 -6.03 -10.67
CA ASP A 82 41.85 -6.22 -11.70
C ASP A 82 40.82 -7.28 -11.28
N VAL A 83 41.29 -8.35 -10.63
CA VAL A 83 40.42 -9.42 -10.12
C VAL A 83 39.58 -8.91 -8.95
N ALA A 84 40.16 -8.11 -8.06
CA ALA A 84 39.45 -7.50 -6.95
C ALA A 84 38.36 -6.52 -7.44
N LEU A 85 38.69 -5.68 -8.41
CA LEU A 85 37.75 -4.75 -9.02
C LEU A 85 36.58 -5.48 -9.69
N GLY A 86 36.86 -6.54 -10.47
CA GLY A 86 35.83 -7.37 -11.09
C GLY A 86 34.87 -7.99 -10.07
N GLY A 87 35.39 -8.48 -8.94
CA GLY A 87 34.59 -9.02 -7.84
C GLY A 87 33.66 -7.98 -7.20
N VAL A 88 34.17 -6.76 -6.95
CA VAL A 88 33.37 -5.66 -6.39
C VAL A 88 32.27 -5.22 -7.36
N ILE A 89 32.58 -5.10 -8.65
CA ILE A 89 31.59 -4.73 -9.67
C ILE A 89 30.49 -5.78 -9.74
N LEU A 90 30.85 -7.07 -9.82
CA LEU A 90 29.87 -8.16 -9.87
C LEU A 90 28.99 -8.18 -8.62
N ALA A 91 29.58 -8.06 -7.42
CA ALA A 91 28.84 -8.01 -6.17
C ALA A 91 27.89 -6.80 -6.12
N GLY A 92 28.33 -5.63 -6.58
CA GLY A 92 27.52 -4.42 -6.67
C GLY A 92 26.32 -4.59 -7.61
N VAL A 93 26.56 -5.09 -8.83
CA VAL A 93 25.51 -5.34 -9.83
C VAL A 93 24.48 -6.34 -9.30
N LEU A 94 24.93 -7.48 -8.76
CA LEU A 94 24.03 -8.49 -8.18
C LEU A 94 23.22 -7.91 -7.03
N SER A 95 23.83 -7.10 -6.16
CA SER A 95 23.14 -6.46 -5.05
C SER A 95 22.03 -5.52 -5.53
N VAL A 96 22.29 -4.70 -6.54
CA VAL A 96 21.27 -3.81 -7.13
C VAL A 96 20.13 -4.61 -7.75
N LEU A 97 20.44 -5.69 -8.47
CA LEU A 97 19.40 -6.55 -9.07
C LEU A 97 18.53 -7.22 -8.00
N VAL A 98 19.14 -7.74 -6.94
CA VAL A 98 18.41 -8.35 -5.82
C VAL A 98 17.54 -7.31 -5.12
N PHE A 99 18.08 -6.12 -4.82
CA PHE A 99 17.31 -5.05 -4.21
C PHE A 99 16.14 -4.60 -5.08
N GLY A 100 16.38 -4.40 -6.38
CA GLY A 100 15.34 -4.05 -7.33
C GLY A 100 14.24 -5.11 -7.39
N ALA A 101 14.60 -6.39 -7.44
CA ALA A 101 13.65 -7.48 -7.41
C ALA A 101 12.85 -7.51 -6.09
N LEU A 102 13.50 -7.33 -4.94
CA LEU A 102 12.81 -7.26 -3.65
C LEU A 102 11.86 -6.06 -3.58
N ALA A 103 12.30 -4.86 -3.96
CA ALA A 103 11.48 -3.65 -3.94
C ALA A 103 10.25 -3.77 -4.87
N LEU A 104 10.42 -4.38 -6.04
CA LEU A 104 9.34 -4.59 -7.02
C LEU A 104 8.38 -5.69 -6.59
N LEU A 105 8.88 -6.81 -6.07
CA LEU A 105 8.06 -7.99 -5.78
C LEU A 105 7.46 -7.97 -4.37
N TYR A 106 8.08 -7.29 -3.40
CA TYR A 106 7.62 -7.28 -2.02
C TYR A 106 6.14 -6.88 -1.88
N ALA A 107 5.76 -5.73 -2.45
CA ALA A 107 4.40 -5.23 -2.36
C ALA A 107 3.36 -6.15 -3.03
N PRO A 108 3.50 -6.55 -4.32
CA PRO A 108 2.52 -7.42 -4.96
C PRO A 108 2.45 -8.82 -4.33
N LEU A 109 3.58 -9.38 -3.86
CA LEU A 109 3.59 -10.69 -3.20
C LEU A 109 2.84 -10.66 -1.86
N LEU A 110 3.03 -9.61 -1.05
CA LEU A 110 2.31 -9.49 0.23
C LEU A 110 0.84 -9.09 0.03
N MET A 111 0.52 -8.30 -0.99
CA MET A 111 -0.86 -7.86 -1.24
C MET A 111 -1.72 -8.89 -1.98
N ARG A 112 -1.12 -9.93 -2.59
CA ARG A 112 -1.85 -11.03 -3.24
C ARG A 112 -2.14 -12.22 -2.31
N ARG A 113 -1.54 -12.26 -1.12
CA ARG A 113 -1.68 -13.41 -0.21
C ARG A 113 -3.12 -13.54 0.27
N GLU A 114 -3.52 -14.78 0.50
CA GLU A 114 -4.82 -15.09 1.10
C GLU A 114 -4.79 -14.86 2.63
N GLY A 115 -5.97 -14.75 3.23
CA GLY A 115 -6.13 -14.64 4.69
C GLY A 115 -6.27 -13.21 5.22
N GLU A 116 -6.09 -13.06 6.53
CA GLU A 116 -6.43 -11.86 7.32
C GLU A 116 -5.73 -10.59 6.81
N HIS A 117 -4.49 -10.73 6.36
CA HIS A 117 -3.66 -9.60 5.91
C HIS A 117 -3.61 -9.42 4.38
N ASN A 118 -4.59 -9.96 3.65
CA ASN A 118 -4.74 -9.71 2.21
C ASN A 118 -4.91 -8.20 1.92
N GLY A 119 -4.20 -7.70 0.90
CA GLY A 119 -4.18 -6.27 0.55
C GLY A 119 -3.29 -5.41 1.44
N GLN A 120 -2.40 -6.01 2.25
CA GLN A 120 -1.50 -5.30 3.15
C GLN A 120 -0.04 -5.77 3.01
N THR A 121 0.87 -4.80 2.91
CA THR A 121 2.30 -4.96 3.23
C THR A 121 2.52 -4.89 4.73
N TRP A 122 3.73 -5.16 5.23
CA TRP A 122 4.01 -5.06 6.67
C TRP A 122 3.88 -3.63 7.19
N GLY A 123 4.32 -2.62 6.45
CA GLY A 123 4.10 -1.21 6.81
C GLY A 123 2.62 -0.87 6.91
N LYS A 124 1.79 -1.37 5.98
CA LYS A 124 0.33 -1.23 6.03
C LYS A 124 -0.31 -1.92 7.24
N GLN A 125 0.20 -3.08 7.66
CA GLN A 125 -0.25 -3.77 8.88
C GLN A 125 0.07 -2.94 10.13
N VAL A 126 1.28 -2.39 10.22
CA VAL A 126 1.71 -1.58 11.37
C VAL A 126 0.82 -0.34 11.54
N VAL A 127 0.46 0.32 10.44
CA VAL A 127 -0.42 1.50 10.49
C VAL A 127 -1.92 1.18 10.42
N GLY A 128 -2.30 -0.10 10.35
CA GLY A 128 -3.70 -0.53 10.37
C GLY A 128 -4.53 -0.21 9.12
N ILE A 129 -3.91 -0.08 7.94
CA ILE A 129 -4.63 0.24 6.67
C ILE A 129 -4.58 -0.93 5.68
N ARG A 130 -5.57 -1.04 4.78
CA ARG A 130 -5.59 -2.09 3.74
C ARG A 130 -6.11 -1.59 2.40
N ALA A 131 -5.65 -2.21 1.32
CA ALA A 131 -6.24 -2.03 -0.01
C ALA A 131 -7.53 -2.83 -0.12
N VAL A 132 -8.62 -2.17 -0.53
CA VAL A 132 -9.88 -2.80 -0.92
C VAL A 132 -9.90 -2.91 -2.44
N ARG A 133 -10.40 -4.03 -2.97
CA ARG A 133 -10.60 -4.22 -4.41
C ARG A 133 -12.06 -3.87 -4.73
N ASP A 134 -12.28 -3.15 -5.82
CA ASP A 134 -13.61 -2.83 -6.33
C ASP A 134 -14.26 -4.04 -7.03
#